data_AF-A0A2R3QST9-F1
#
_entry.id   AF-A0A2R3QST9-F1
#
_cell.length_a   1.000
_cell.length_b   1.000
_cell.length_c   1.000
_cell.angle_alpha   90.00
_cell.angle_beta   90.00
_cell.angle_gamma   90.00
#
_symmetry.space_group_name_H-M   'P 1'
#
loop_
_entity.id
_entity.type
_entity.pdbx_description
1 polymer ?
#
loop_
_entity_poly.entity_id
_entity_poly.type
_entity_poly.pdbx_seq_one_letter_code
_entity_poly.pdbx_strand_id
1 'polypeptide(L)' 'MFVENLNEGRSQRVLQAQELRELLDARQSVPCVYRATAYGFKAYRSGVLRIPSVDILRELAVVPALPATDRGG' A
#
# COMPACT_ATOMS: atom_id res chain seq x y z
N MET A 1 1.94 3.55 4.83
CA MET A 1 1.24 2.45 5.55
C MET A 1 0.32 1.77 4.55
N PHE A 2 0.48 0.47 4.33
CA PHE A 2 -0.36 -0.31 3.42
C PHE A 2 -1.41 -1.07 4.22
N VAL A 3 -2.61 -1.20 3.68
CA VAL A 3 -3.76 -1.79 4.36
C VAL A 3 -4.43 -2.79 3.43
N GLU A 4 -4.64 -4.00 3.92
CA GLU A 4 -5.48 -4.99 3.26
C GLU A 4 -6.94 -4.81 3.69
N ASN A 5 -7.84 -4.75 2.72
CA ASN A 5 -9.27 -4.79 2.96
C ASN A 5 -9.73 -6.24 2.90
N LEU A 6 -10.27 -6.74 4.01
CA LEU A 6 -10.85 -8.07 4.13
C LEU A 6 -12.37 -7.96 4.06
N ASN A 7 -13.04 -9.06 3.68
CA ASN A 7 -14.51 -9.14 3.67
C ASN A 7 -15.17 -7.97 2.91
N GLU A 8 -14.71 -7.72 1.68
CA GLU A 8 -15.22 -6.62 0.83
C GLU A 8 -15.07 -5.22 1.45
N GLY A 9 -14.09 -5.03 2.34
CA GLY A 9 -13.83 -3.76 3.02
C GLY A 9 -14.53 -3.58 4.35
N ARG A 10 -15.20 -4.62 4.87
CA ARG A 10 -15.80 -4.59 6.22
C ARG A 10 -14.77 -4.64 7.34
N SER A 11 -13.59 -5.20 7.08
CA SER A 11 -12.47 -5.16 8.00
C SER A 11 -11.18 -4.80 7.28
N GLN A 12 -10.25 -4.22 8.04
CA GLN A 12 -8.95 -3.78 7.53
C GLN A 12 -7.85 -4.30 8.43
N ARG A 13 -6.73 -4.68 7.84
CA ARG A 13 -5.50 -4.96 8.59
C ARG A 13 -4.31 -4.25 7.96
N VAL A 14 -3.35 -3.89 8.78
CA VAL A 14 -2.08 -3.31 8.33
C VAL A 14 -1.26 -4.41 7.65
N LEU A 15 -0.78 -4.13 6.45
CA LEU A 15 0.16 -4.98 5.74
C LEU A 15 1.59 -4.58 6.13
N GLN A 16 2.35 -5.54 6.63
CA GLN A 16 3.77 -5.34 6.91
C GLN A 16 4.55 -5.24 5.59
N ALA A 17 5.66 -4.50 5.57
CA ALA A 17 6.45 -4.28 4.37
C ALA A 17 6.95 -5.60 3.73
N GLN A 18 7.36 -6.56 4.56
CA GLN A 18 7.81 -7.88 4.11
C GLN A 18 6.68 -8.68 3.46
N GLU A 19 5.50 -8.70 4.08
CA GLU A 19 4.34 -9.40 3.55
C GLU A 19 3.85 -8.79 2.23
N LEU A 20 3.84 -7.46 2.14
CA LEU A 20 3.54 -6.77 0.89
C LEU A 20 4.58 -7.10 -0.20
N ARG A 21 5.86 -7.21 0.18
CA ARG A 21 6.92 -7.57 -0.75
C ARG A 21 6.71 -8.96 -1.33
N GLU A 22 6.39 -9.94 -0.49
CA GLU A 22 6.07 -11.31 -0.92
C GLU A 22 4.87 -11.37 -1.85
N LEU A 23 3.81 -10.60 -1.57
CA LEU A 23 2.63 -10.51 -2.43
C LEU A 23 2.93 -9.90 -3.82
N LEU A 24 3.90 -8.98 -3.88
CA LEU A 24 4.29 -8.24 -5.07
C LEU A 24 5.36 -8.97 -5.91
N ASP A 25 6.32 -9.66 -5.29
CA ASP A 25 7.42 -10.36 -5.97
C ASP A 25 6.90 -11.46 -6.91
N ALA A 26 5.78 -12.09 -6.57
CA ALA A 26 5.13 -13.10 -7.41
C ALA A 26 4.46 -12.51 -8.67
N ARG A 27 4.48 -11.19 -8.89
CA ARG A 27 3.71 -10.50 -9.93
C ARG A 27 4.58 -9.50 -10.68
N GLN A 28 4.47 -9.45 -12.02
CA GLN A 28 5.14 -8.41 -12.82
C GLN A 28 4.43 -7.05 -12.71
N SER A 29 3.09 -7.06 -12.63
CA SER A 29 2.27 -5.85 -12.44
C SER A 29 1.02 -6.13 -11.60
N VAL A 30 0.51 -5.08 -10.98
CA VAL A 30 -0.68 -5.12 -10.11
C VAL A 30 -1.76 -4.18 -10.66
N PRO A 31 -3.02 -4.63 -10.76
CA PRO A 31 -4.13 -3.73 -11.07
C PRO A 31 -4.37 -2.79 -9.88
N CYS A 32 -4.27 -1.49 -10.11
CA CYS A 32 -4.47 -0.45 -9.10
C CYS A 32 -5.56 0.53 -9.55
N VAL A 33 -6.18 1.19 -8.58
CA VAL A 33 -7.09 2.30 -8.82
C VAL A 33 -6.67 3.47 -7.94
N TYR A 34 -6.45 4.63 -8.55
CA TYR A 34 -6.16 5.85 -7.84
C TYR A 34 -7.46 6.48 -7.34
N ARG A 35 -7.50 6.83 -6.05
CA ARG A 35 -8.61 7.55 -5.42
C ARG A 35 -8.08 8.83 -4.79
N ALA A 36 -8.66 9.96 -5.19
CA ALA A 36 -8.35 11.27 -4.62
C ALA A 36 -9.64 11.97 -4.22
N THR A 37 -9.58 12.70 -3.11
CA THR A 37 -10.69 13.53 -2.64
C THR A 37 -10.16 14.93 -2.42
N ALA A 38 -10.87 15.93 -2.93
CA ALA A 38 -10.62 17.33 -2.66
C ALA A 38 -11.82 17.92 -1.91
N TYR A 39 -11.57 18.91 -1.04
CA TYR A 39 -12.65 19.55 -0.28
C TYR A 39 -13.68 20.17 -1.22
N GLY A 40 -14.96 19.89 -0.98
CA GLY A 40 -16.06 20.36 -1.83
C GLY A 40 -16.28 19.56 -3.12
N PHE A 41 -15.51 18.49 -3.37
CA PHE A 41 -15.65 17.65 -4.57
C PHE A 41 -15.95 16.19 -4.23
N LYS A 42 -16.64 15.50 -5.15
CA LYS A 42 -16.81 14.04 -5.08
C LYS A 42 -15.43 13.37 -5.23
N ALA A 43 -15.26 12.23 -4.56
CA ALA A 43 -14.05 11.44 -4.71
C ALA A 43 -13.85 11.04 -6.18
N TYR A 44 -12.70 11.39 -6.74
CA TYR A 44 -12.25 10.91 -8.04
C TYR A 44 -11.76 9.48 -7.91
N ARG A 45 -12.14 8.65 -8.88
CA ARG A 45 -11.67 7.26 -9.01
C ARG A 45 -11.21 7.06 -10.45
N SER A 46 -9.95 6.67 -10.63
CA SER A 46 -9.43 6.35 -11.96
C SER A 46 -10.03 5.04 -12.50
N GLY A 47 -9.78 4.77 -13.79
CA GLY A 47 -9.84 3.41 -14.31
C GLY A 47 -8.77 2.50 -13.68
N VAL A 48 -8.77 1.22 -14.08
CA VAL A 48 -7.73 0.27 -13.65
C VAL A 48 -6.40 0.62 -14.33
N LEU A 49 -5.40 0.92 -13.52
CA LEU A 49 -4.03 1.14 -13.93
C LEU A 49 -3.25 -0.17 -13.71
N ARG A 50 -2.34 -0.52 -14.61
CA ARG A 50 -1.39 -1.62 -14.38
C ARG A 50 -0.07 -1.02 -13.94
N ILE A 51 0.22 -1.14 -12.64
CA ILE A 51 1.44 -0.58 -12.06
C ILE A 51 2.48 -1.70 -11.98
N PRO A 52 3.71 -1.51 -12.50
CA PRO A 52 4.79 -2.48 -12.33
C PRO A 52 5.08 -2.71 -10.85
N SER A 53 5.19 -3.97 -10.42
CA SER A 53 5.45 -4.29 -9.01
C SER A 53 6.77 -3.70 -8.52
N VAL A 54 7.77 -3.63 -9.40
CA VAL A 54 9.09 -3.05 -9.12
C VAL A 54 9.04 -1.57 -8.71
N ASP A 55 8.08 -0.81 -9.23
CA ASP A 55 7.91 0.60 -8.88
C ASP A 55 7.32 0.73 -7.47
N ILE A 56 6.35 -0.13 -7.13
CA ILE A 56 5.76 -0.19 -5.78
C ILE A 56 6.82 -0.60 -4.75
N LEU A 57 7.62 -1.62 -5.07
CA LEU A 57 8.70 -2.12 -4.20
C LEU A 57 9.80 -1.07 -3.97
N ARG A 58 10.10 -0.25 -4.98
CA ARG A 58 11.06 0.86 -4.84
C ARG A 58 10.61 1.85 -3.76
N GLU A 59 9.34 2.23 -3.77
CA GLU A 59 8.78 3.15 -2.77
C GLU A 59 8.79 2.57 -1.35
N LEU A 60 8.67 1.26 -1.19
CA LEU A 60 8.79 0.59 0.11
C LEU A 60 10.18 0.67 0.71
N ALA A 61 11.23 0.61 -0.12
CA ALA A 61 12.61 0.67 0.33
C ALA A 61 13.03 2.08 0.78
N VAL A 62 12.28 3.11 0.39
CA VAL A 62 12.56 4.52 0.74
C VAL A 62 11.92 4.91 2.07
N VAL A 63 10.92 4.17 2.57
CA VAL A 63 10.36 4.40 3.91
C VAL A 63 11.38 3.91 4.94
N PRO A 64 12.01 4.79 5.74
CA PRO A 64 12.90 4.34 6.79
C PRO A 64 12.08 3.50 7.77
N ALA A 65 12.58 2.32 8.13
CA ALA A 65 12.08 1.63 9.31
C ALA A 65 12.18 2.62 10.48
N LEU A 66 11.05 3.12 10.98
CA LEU A 66 11.02 3.87 12.22
C LEU A 66 11.74 3.00 13.26
N PRO A 67 12.85 3.47 13.87
CA PRO A 67 13.49 2.69 14.91
C PRO A 67 12.47 2.51 16.02
N ALA A 68 12.19 1.25 16.38
CA ALA A 68 11.50 0.95 17.61
C ALA A 68 12.25 1.70 18.72
N THR A 69 11.57 2.62 19.39
CA THR A 69 12.09 3.24 20.60
C THR A 69 12.39 2.13 21.60
N ASP A 70 13.65 1.74 21.66
CA ASP A 70 14.25 1.06 22.78
C ASP A 70 14.10 2.00 23.99
N ARG A 71 13.07 1.75 24.79
CA ARG A 71 13.04 2.22 26.18
C ARG A 71 13.68 1.13 27.02
N GLY A 72 15.02 1.11 27.00
CA GLY A 72 15.82 0.53 28.07
C GLY A 72 15.78 1.41 29.32
N GLY A 73 15.87 0.78 30.49
CA GLY A 73 16.01 1.42 31.80
C GLY A 73 15.06 0.86 32.84
#